data_AF-A0A371LGB1-F1
#
_entry.id   AF-A0A371LGB1-F1
#
_cell.length_a   1.000
_cell.length_b   1.000
_cell.length_c   1.000
_cell.angle_alpha   90.00
_cell.angle_beta   90.00
_cell.angle_gamma   90.00
#
_symmetry.space_group_name_H-M   'P 1'
#
loop_
_entity.id
_entity.type
_entity.pdbx_description
1 polymer ?
#
loop_
_entity_poly.entity_id
_entity_poly.type
_entity_poly.pdbx_seq_one_letter_code
_entity_poly.pdbx_strand_id
1 'polypeptide(L)'
;MTGSDPESHRGGDDLDRLVTTLHDRLAATATRPVREAASRWLGEAEAVAGDLAVGPLPDDDVVRRRLGHVEHLLSNVGETEDEAADEHVASARAALADALATLGDGGGERDERDESE
;
A
#
# COMPACT_ATOMS: atom_id res chain seq x y z
N MET A 1 -22.88 26.43 -4.68
CA MET A 1 -21.66 26.10 -3.91
C MET A 1 -21.94 24.77 -3.26
N THR A 2 -21.53 23.67 -3.90
CA THR A 2 -21.64 22.35 -3.30
C THR A 2 -20.63 22.28 -2.17
N GLY A 3 -21.05 21.92 -0.97
CA GLY A 3 -20.14 21.65 0.12
C GLY A 3 -19.30 20.45 -0.28
N SER A 4 -18.02 20.67 -0.54
CA SER A 4 -17.02 19.61 -0.49
C SER A 4 -17.02 19.09 0.94
N ASP A 5 -17.43 17.85 1.12
CA ASP A 5 -17.36 17.15 2.39
C ASP A 5 -15.90 17.18 2.88
N PRO A 6 -15.59 17.84 4.00
CA PRO A 6 -14.21 17.93 4.49
C PRO A 6 -13.69 16.60 5.05
N GLU A 7 -14.57 15.60 5.17
CA GLU A 7 -14.29 14.29 5.75
C GLU A 7 -13.70 13.34 4.70
N SER A 8 -14.22 13.37 3.47
CA SER A 8 -13.71 12.57 2.34
C SER A 8 -12.34 13.03 1.85
N HIS A 9 -12.01 14.32 1.99
CA HIS A 9 -10.69 14.83 1.61
C HIS A 9 -9.61 14.36 2.59
N ARG A 10 -9.90 14.35 3.90
CA ARG A 10 -8.94 13.90 4.92
C ARG A 10 -8.56 12.42 4.74
N GLY A 11 -9.54 11.54 4.49
CA GLY A 11 -9.25 10.12 4.20
C GLY A 11 -8.38 9.92 2.95
N GLY A 12 -8.61 10.72 1.89
CA GLY A 12 -7.78 10.72 0.69
C GLY A 12 -6.36 11.26 0.92
N ASP A 13 -6.22 12.36 1.67
CA ASP A 13 -4.93 12.96 2.05
C ASP A 13 -4.11 12.01 2.95
N ASP A 14 -4.77 11.32 3.89
CA ASP A 14 -4.15 10.31 4.75
C ASP A 14 -3.72 9.08 3.92
N LEU A 15 -4.55 8.62 2.99
CA LEU A 15 -4.21 7.54 2.07
C LEU A 15 -3.02 7.89 1.16
N ASP A 16 -3.00 9.09 0.58
CA ASP A 16 -1.90 9.60 -0.25
C ASP A 16 -0.58 9.64 0.52
N ARG A 17 -0.64 10.11 1.77
CA ARG A 17 0.51 10.09 2.68
C ARG A 17 0.98 8.67 2.99
N LEU A 18 0.07 7.73 3.22
CA LEU A 18 0.40 6.33 3.51
C LEU A 18 1.04 5.65 2.29
N VAL A 19 0.50 5.87 1.09
CA VAL A 19 1.05 5.37 -0.18
C VAL A 19 2.44 5.94 -0.45
N THR A 20 2.62 7.24 -0.23
CA THR A 20 3.94 7.88 -0.37
C THR A 20 4.93 7.31 0.63
N THR A 21 4.50 7.13 1.89
CA THR A 21 5.34 6.51 2.93
C THR A 21 5.74 5.09 2.55
N LEU A 22 4.80 4.29 2.04
CA LEU A 22 5.06 2.95 1.54
C LEU A 22 6.14 2.98 0.44
N HIS A 23 5.97 3.82 -0.57
CA HIS A 23 6.95 3.98 -1.65
C HIS A 23 8.34 4.38 -1.12
N ASP A 24 8.42 5.40 -0.27
CA ASP A 24 9.71 5.88 0.28
C ASP A 24 10.44 4.80 1.08
N ARG A 25 9.70 3.98 1.85
CA ARG A 25 10.29 2.86 2.58
C ARG A 25 10.80 1.78 1.66
N LEU A 26 10.06 1.44 0.60
CA LEU A 26 10.51 0.47 -0.40
C LEU A 26 11.75 0.96 -1.15
N ALA A 27 11.75 2.21 -1.61
CA ALA A 27 12.92 2.83 -2.24
C ALA A 27 14.14 2.84 -1.29
N ALA A 28 13.94 3.14 0.00
CA ALA A 28 15.01 3.08 0.99
C ALA A 28 15.60 1.66 1.13
N THR A 29 14.76 0.61 1.09
CA THR A 29 15.25 -0.79 1.10
C THR A 29 16.08 -1.13 -0.14
N ALA A 30 15.72 -0.61 -1.31
CA ALA A 30 16.42 -0.87 -2.56
C ALA A 30 17.86 -0.30 -2.57
N THR A 31 18.15 0.69 -1.72
CA THR A 31 19.51 1.24 -1.55
C THR A 31 20.40 0.43 -0.61
N ARG A 32 19.88 -0.65 -0.01
CA ARG A 32 20.56 -1.45 1.02
C ARG A 32 20.95 -2.84 0.50
N PRO A 33 21.90 -3.52 1.17
CA PRO A 33 22.24 -4.90 0.85
C PRO A 33 21.05 -5.81 1.16
N VAL A 34 20.41 -6.33 0.12
CA VAL A 34 19.31 -7.30 0.24
C VAL A 34 19.64 -8.55 -0.55
N ARG A 35 19.10 -9.71 -0.11
CA ARG A 35 19.24 -10.96 -0.86
C ARG A 35 18.67 -10.78 -2.27
N GLU A 36 19.34 -11.34 -3.27
CA GLU A 36 18.92 -11.22 -4.68
C GLU A 36 17.45 -11.65 -4.90
N ALA A 37 17.01 -12.70 -4.20
CA ALA A 37 15.63 -13.17 -4.23
C ALA A 37 14.63 -12.14 -3.68
N ALA A 38 14.97 -11.42 -2.61
CA ALA A 38 14.12 -10.37 -2.03
C ALA A 38 14.12 -9.10 -2.89
N SER A 39 15.27 -8.75 -3.48
CA SER A 39 15.44 -7.57 -4.35
C SER A 39 14.43 -7.55 -5.50
N ARG A 40 14.17 -8.71 -6.11
CA ARG A 40 13.18 -8.84 -7.19
C ARG A 40 11.77 -8.44 -6.74
N TRP A 41 11.32 -8.95 -5.60
CA TRP A 41 9.99 -8.66 -5.07
C TRP A 41 9.87 -7.22 -4.58
N LEU A 42 10.92 -6.70 -3.93
CA LEU A 42 10.98 -5.31 -3.45
C LEU A 42 10.94 -4.30 -4.59
N GLY A 43 11.67 -4.54 -5.68
CA GLY A 43 11.65 -3.63 -6.84
C GLY A 43 10.31 -3.59 -7.56
N GLU A 44 9.60 -4.73 -7.65
CA GLU A 44 8.25 -4.74 -8.22
C GLU A 44 7.25 -4.04 -7.29
N ALA A 45 7.35 -4.27 -5.98
CA ALA A 45 6.53 -3.60 -4.99
C ALA A 45 6.73 -2.07 -5.03
N GLU A 46 7.98 -1.62 -5.12
CA GLU A 46 8.34 -0.20 -5.25
C GLU A 46 7.73 0.40 -6.51
N ALA A 47 7.84 -0.27 -7.66
CA ALA A 47 7.29 0.24 -8.91
C ALA A 47 5.76 0.43 -8.84
N VAL A 48 5.05 -0.53 -8.22
CA VAL A 48 3.59 -0.44 -8.06
C VAL A 48 3.19 0.65 -7.08
N ALA A 49 3.91 0.78 -5.96
CA ALA A 49 3.67 1.85 -4.99
C ALA A 49 4.02 3.23 -5.58
N GLY A 50 5.08 3.32 -6.38
CA GLY A 50 5.48 4.53 -7.09
C GLY A 50 4.45 4.97 -8.12
N ASP A 51 3.85 4.04 -8.86
CA ASP A 51 2.76 4.37 -9.79
C ASP A 51 1.51 4.93 -9.09
N LEU A 52 1.30 4.60 -7.82
CA LEU A 52 0.24 5.22 -7.00
C LEU A 52 0.68 6.57 -6.41
N ALA A 53 1.94 6.72 -6.03
CA ALA A 53 2.48 7.95 -5.45
C ALA A 53 2.72 9.07 -6.49
N VAL A 54 2.82 8.71 -7.77
CA VAL A 54 3.02 9.68 -8.86
C VAL A 54 1.66 10.27 -9.28
N GLY A 55 1.29 11.34 -8.59
CA GLY A 55 0.10 12.12 -8.91
C GLY A 55 -1.12 11.75 -8.06
N PRO A 56 -2.31 12.25 -8.41
CA PRO A 56 -3.51 11.99 -7.61
C PRO A 56 -3.87 10.51 -7.64
N LEU A 57 -4.25 9.97 -6.48
CA LEU A 57 -4.67 8.59 -6.36
C LEU A 57 -5.86 8.28 -7.28
N PRO A 58 -5.87 7.10 -7.93
CA PRO A 58 -7.02 6.61 -8.69
C PRO A 58 -8.17 6.21 -7.74
N ASP A 59 -9.27 5.69 -8.30
CA ASP A 59 -10.40 5.21 -7.52
C ASP A 59 -10.00 4.17 -6.46
N ASP A 60 -10.69 4.19 -5.31
CA ASP A 60 -10.39 3.35 -4.13
C ASP A 60 -10.28 1.85 -4.46
N ASP A 61 -11.13 1.35 -5.36
CA ASP A 61 -11.06 -0.03 -5.87
C ASP A 61 -9.73 -0.34 -6.58
N VAL A 62 -9.24 0.61 -7.37
CA VAL A 62 -7.97 0.48 -8.09
C VAL A 62 -6.80 0.55 -7.11
N VAL A 63 -6.85 1.48 -6.16
CA VAL A 63 -5.83 1.60 -5.10
C VAL A 63 -5.77 0.32 -4.29
N ARG A 64 -6.91 -0.17 -3.80
CA ARG A 64 -7.02 -1.42 -3.03
C ARG A 64 -6.43 -2.61 -3.77
N ARG A 65 -6.76 -2.77 -5.06
CA ARG A 65 -6.22 -3.87 -5.88
C ARG A 65 -4.70 -3.78 -6.02
N ARG A 66 -4.16 -2.58 -6.24
CA ARG A 66 -2.71 -2.36 -6.36
C ARG A 66 -1.99 -2.60 -5.04
N LEU A 67 -2.54 -2.09 -3.92
CA LEU A 67 -2.01 -2.33 -2.59
C LEU A 67 -2.06 -3.82 -2.21
N GLY A 68 -3.13 -4.55 -2.57
CA GLY A 68 -3.19 -6.01 -2.39
C GLY A 68 -2.12 -6.75 -3.20
N HIS A 69 -1.76 -6.26 -4.38
CA HIS A 69 -0.62 -6.81 -5.14
C HIS A 69 0.71 -6.55 -4.40
N VAL A 70 0.91 -5.34 -3.87
CA VAL A 70 2.08 -5.03 -3.04
C VAL A 70 2.16 -5.91 -1.80
N GLU A 71 1.03 -6.15 -1.12
CA GLU A 71 0.97 -7.07 0.03
C GLU A 71 1.45 -8.47 -0.34
N HIS A 72 0.97 -8.99 -1.47
CA HIS A 72 1.38 -10.29 -1.97
C HIS A 72 2.88 -10.34 -2.26
N LEU A 73 3.44 -9.32 -2.91
CA LEU A 73 4.88 -9.22 -3.18
C LEU A 73 5.69 -9.19 -1.87
N LEU A 74 5.26 -8.38 -0.90
CA LEU A 74 5.94 -8.28 0.40
C LEU A 74 5.80 -9.56 1.24
N SER A 75 4.76 -10.37 1.06
CA SER A 75 4.66 -11.69 1.69
C SER A 75 5.72 -12.68 1.20
N ASN A 76 6.28 -12.46 0.01
CA ASN A 76 7.37 -13.27 -0.53
C ASN A 76 8.76 -12.78 -0.09
N VAL A 77 8.84 -11.59 0.52
CA VAL A 77 10.07 -11.02 1.09
C VAL A 77 10.30 -11.65 2.46
N GLY A 78 11.26 -12.58 2.53
CA GLY A 78 11.79 -13.11 3.80
C GLY A 78 12.66 -12.08 4.54
N GLU A 79 13.43 -12.56 5.52
CA GLU A 79 14.44 -11.73 6.20
C GLU A 79 15.52 -11.29 5.21
N THR A 80 15.87 -10.01 5.28
CA THR A 80 16.98 -9.45 4.52
C THR A 80 18.31 -9.73 5.25
N GLU A 81 19.43 -9.27 4.67
CA GLU A 81 20.76 -9.42 5.29
C GLU A 81 21.17 -8.17 6.07
N ASP A 82 20.24 -7.23 6.30
CA ASP A 82 20.48 -5.94 6.92
C ASP A 82 19.29 -5.54 7.82
N GLU A 83 19.55 -5.33 9.10
CA GLU A 83 18.50 -5.00 10.08
C GLU A 83 17.75 -3.70 9.74
N ALA A 84 18.41 -2.74 9.09
CA ALA A 84 17.76 -1.48 8.69
C ALA A 84 16.87 -1.69 7.45
N ALA A 85 17.26 -2.57 6.53
CA ALA A 85 16.38 -3.00 5.45
C ALA A 85 15.14 -3.72 6.01
N ASP A 86 15.30 -4.62 6.99
CA ASP A 86 14.16 -5.27 7.65
C ASP A 86 13.25 -4.25 8.36
N GLU A 87 13.80 -3.24 9.04
CA GLU A 87 13.02 -2.15 9.65
C GLU A 87 12.22 -1.36 8.61
N HIS A 88 12.84 -1.05 7.46
CA HIS A 88 12.16 -0.36 6.38
C HIS A 88 11.05 -1.22 5.76
N VAL A 89 11.28 -2.52 5.55
CA VAL A 89 10.23 -3.45 5.08
C VAL A 89 9.10 -3.56 6.09
N ALA A 90 9.40 -3.66 7.39
CA ALA A 90 8.38 -3.67 8.44
C ALA A 90 7.56 -2.38 8.46
N SER A 91 8.22 -1.22 8.31
CA SER A 91 7.56 0.09 8.21
C SER A 91 6.68 0.19 6.96
N ALA A 92 7.15 -0.35 5.83
CA ALA A 92 6.38 -0.43 4.59
C ALA A 92 5.11 -1.28 4.78
N ARG A 93 5.24 -2.46 5.40
CA ARG A 93 4.09 -3.34 5.71
C ARG A 93 3.07 -2.67 6.63
N ALA A 94 3.53 -1.91 7.63
CA ALA A 94 2.65 -1.16 8.52
C ALA A 94 1.85 -0.09 7.74
N ALA A 95 2.54 0.75 6.96
CA ALA A 95 1.88 1.77 6.14
C ALA A 95 0.88 1.17 5.13
N LEU A 96 1.21 0.03 4.54
CA LEU A 96 0.32 -0.71 3.66
C LEU A 96 -0.95 -1.19 4.37
N ALA A 97 -0.81 -1.76 5.57
CA ALA A 97 -1.95 -2.22 6.36
C ALA A 97 -2.87 -1.06 6.76
N ASP A 98 -2.30 0.07 7.20
CA ASP A 98 -3.08 1.29 7.48
C ASP A 98 -3.78 1.82 6.22
N ALA A 99 -3.12 1.81 5.05
CA ALA A 99 -3.74 2.24 3.80
C ALA A 99 -4.94 1.36 3.41
N LEU A 100 -4.80 0.04 3.56
CA LEU A 100 -5.89 -0.91 3.32
C LEU A 100 -7.02 -0.76 4.33
N ALA A 101 -6.71 -0.44 5.59
CA ALA A 101 -7.72 -0.17 6.62
C ALA A 101 -8.52 1.09 6.30
N THR A 102 -7.86 2.17 5.87
CA THR A 102 -8.53 3.41 5.40
C THR A 102 -9.50 3.14 4.24
N LEU A 103 -9.12 2.25 3.32
CA LEU A 103 -9.99 1.83 2.21
C LEU A 103 -11.12 0.88 2.64
N GLY A 104 -10.88 0.05 3.66
CA GLY A 104 -11.84 -0.91 4.20
C GLY A 104 -12.94 -0.29 5.06
N ASP A 105 -12.65 0.83 5.74
CA ASP A 105 -13.63 1.58 6.53
C ASP A 105 -14.69 2.28 5.63
N GLY A 106 -14.35 2.54 4.35
CA GLY A 106 -15.25 3.14 3.35
C GLY A 106 -15.97 2.17 2.41
N GLY A 107 -15.58 0.88 2.36
CA GLY A 107 -16.02 -0.09 1.34
C GLY A 107 -16.94 -1.21 1.84
N GLY A 108 -17.74 -0.93 2.88
CA GLY A 108 -18.61 -1.91 3.54
C GLY A 108 -20.00 -2.09 2.92
N GLU A 109 -20.17 -1.98 1.61
CA GLU A 109 -21.38 -2.50 0.95
C GLU A 109 -21.18 -3.99 0.67
N ARG A 110 -21.85 -4.77 1.51
CA ARG A 110 -21.91 -6.22 1.50
C ARG A 110 -22.37 -6.66 0.12
N ASP A 111 -21.62 -7.61 -0.44
CA ASP A 111 -22.09 -8.49 -1.50
C ASP A 111 -23.33 -9.24 -0.96
N GLU A 112 -24.52 -8.66 -1.14
CA GLU A 112 -25.80 -9.34 -0.93
C GLU A 112 -26.06 -10.25 -2.13
N ARG A 113 -25.32 -11.36 -2.19
CA ARG A 113 -25.81 -12.58 -2.82
C ARG A 113 -25.38 -13.79 -2.00
N ASP A 114 -26.31 -14.28 -1.20
CA ASP A 114 -26.55 -15.72 -1.19
C ASP A 114 -28.05 -15.98 -1.00
N GLU A 115 -28.60 -16.68 -1.99
CA GLU A 115 -29.96 -17.19 -2.06
C GLU A 115 -30.15 -18.32 -1.04
N SER A 116 -31.18 -18.26 -0.19
CA SER A 116 -31.81 -19.38 0.55
C SER A 116 -32.97 -18.76 1.36
N GLU A 117 -34.26 -19.11 1.28
CA GLU A 117 -35.07 -20.17 0.67
C GLU A 117 -36.48 -19.60 0.40
#